data_AF-A0A923Z729-F1
#
_entry.id   AF-A0A923Z729-F1
#
_cell.length_a   1.000
_cell.length_b   1.000
_cell.length_c   1.000
_cell.angle_alpha   90.00
_cell.angle_beta   90.00
_cell.angle_gamma   90.00
#
_symmetry.space_group_name_H-M   'P 1'
#
loop_
_entity.id
_entity.type
_entity.pdbx_description
1 polymer ?
#
loop_
_entity_poly.entity_id
_entity_poly.type
_entity_poly.pdbx_seq_one_letter_code
_entity_poly.pdbx_strand_id
1 'polypeptide(L)'
;RAIVSQRLVKTEDGVGRKAAIEILLNTPTISEMIFKGSFQSIKEIMAKSRELGMCTFDQALFDLYDNGHISYEEALRNSDSANELRLNIKLRGKRGQPGGSRGGMSLELDKEQESEEVEK
;
A
#
# COMPACT_ATOMS: atom_id res chain seq x y z
N ARG A 1 21.67 -2.17 -11.08
CA ARG A 1 21.05 -0.94 -11.61
C ARG A 1 19.67 -0.80 -10.99
N ALA A 2 19.19 0.41 -10.72
CA ALA A 2 17.90 0.64 -10.06
C ALA A 2 17.22 1.87 -10.66
N ILE A 3 15.90 1.93 -10.54
CA ILE A 3 15.08 3.10 -10.83
C ILE A 3 14.61 3.65 -9.49
N VAL A 4 14.78 4.95 -9.29
CA VAL A 4 14.31 5.66 -8.11
C VAL A 4 13.36 6.75 -8.59
N SER A 5 12.12 6.67 -8.14
CA SER A 5 11.06 7.63 -8.49
C SER A 5 10.71 8.43 -7.24
N GLN A 6 10.64 9.76 -7.36
CA GLN A 6 10.33 10.64 -6.24
C GLN A 6 9.03 11.43 -6.49
N ARG A 7 8.24 11.61 -5.44
CA ARG A 7 7.05 12.48 -5.42
C ARG A 7 7.13 13.38 -4.20
N LEU A 8 7.11 14.70 -4.40
CA LEU A 8 7.16 15.68 -3.30
C LEU A 8 5.74 15.98 -2.81
N VAL A 9 5.43 15.50 -1.61
CA VAL A 9 4.11 15.63 -0.98
C VAL A 9 4.15 16.74 0.06
N LYS A 10 3.11 17.56 0.15
CA LYS A 10 3.02 18.63 1.14
C LYS A 10 3.03 18.05 2.55
N THR A 11 3.79 18.67 3.45
CA THR A 11 3.82 18.28 4.85
C THR A 11 2.54 18.70 5.57
N GLU A 12 2.19 17.99 6.64
CA GLU A 12 0.97 18.26 7.41
C GLU A 12 0.99 19.64 8.10
N ASP A 13 2.18 20.15 8.44
CA ASP A 13 2.38 21.50 8.97
C ASP A 13 2.19 22.62 7.91
N GLY A 14 2.08 22.26 6.62
CA GLY A 14 2.00 23.20 5.51
C GLY A 14 3.31 23.93 5.19
N VAL A 15 4.38 23.70 5.96
CA VAL A 15 5.68 24.36 5.82
C VAL A 15 6.67 23.40 5.16
N GLY A 16 6.42 23.12 3.88
CA GLY A 16 7.36 22.38 3.03
C GLY A 16 6.78 21.13 2.39
N ARG A 17 7.69 20.23 2.00
CA ARG A 17 7.38 18.99 1.30
C ARG A 17 8.30 17.87 1.76
N LYS A 18 7.76 16.65 1.81
CA LYS A 18 8.52 15.41 2.04
C LYS A 18 8.50 14.56 0.78
N ALA A 19 9.63 13.92 0.48
CA ALA A 19 9.74 13.02 -0.66
C ALA A 19 9.18 11.65 -0.30
N ALA A 20 8.13 11.22 -0.98
CA ALA A 20 7.77 9.82 -1.11
C ALA A 20 8.66 9.21 -2.19
N ILE A 21 9.39 8.15 -1.86
CA ILE A 21 10.40 7.53 -2.73
C ILE A 21 10.00 6.10 -3.02
N GLU A 22 9.85 5.80 -4.31
CA GLU A 22 9.70 4.46 -4.84
C GLU A 22 11.04 3.96 -5.39
N ILE A 23 11.36 2.69 -5.14
CA ILE A 23 12.61 2.07 -5.52
C ILE A 23 12.32 0.73 -6.20
N LEU A 24 12.71 0.61 -7.47
CA LEU A 24 12.68 -0.63 -8.24
C LEU A 24 14.12 -1.07 -8.54
N LEU A 25 14.51 -2.24 -8.04
CA LEU A 25 15.81 -2.83 -8.33
C LEU A 25 15.72 -3.70 -9.59
N ASN A 26 16.67 -3.55 -10.51
CA ASN A 26 16.72 -4.38 -11.72
C ASN A 26 17.31 -5.76 -11.41
N THR A 27 16.46 -6.68 -10.94
CA THR A 27 16.79 -8.11 -10.79
C THR A 27 16.57 -8.86 -12.11
N PRO A 28 17.15 -10.07 -12.30
CA PRO A 28 16.91 -10.87 -13.50
C PRO A 28 15.41 -11.11 -13.78
N THR A 29 14.64 -11.40 -12.73
CA THR A 29 13.18 -11.59 -12.80
C THR A 29 12.46 -10.33 -13.29
N ILE A 30 12.81 -9.16 -12.76
CA ILE A 30 12.21 -7.88 -13.19
C ILE A 30 12.56 -7.59 -14.66
N SER A 31 13.81 -7.81 -15.05
CA SER A 31 14.25 -7.61 -16.43
C SER A 31 13.48 -8.50 -17.41
N GLU A 32 13.22 -9.76 -17.04
CA GLU A 32 12.44 -10.69 -17.85
C GLU A 32 10.97 -10.27 -17.94
N MET A 33 10.37 -9.82 -16.84
CA MET A 33 8.99 -9.33 -16.83
C MET A 33 8.79 -8.09 -17.70
N ILE A 34 9.75 -7.16 -17.68
CA ILE A 34 9.75 -5.99 -18.56
C ILE A 34 9.80 -6.45 -20.03
N PHE A 35 10.67 -7.41 -20.36
CA PHE A 35 10.79 -7.93 -21.72
C PHE A 35 9.50 -8.62 -22.21
N LYS A 36 8.80 -9.33 -21.32
CA LYS A 36 7.51 -9.99 -21.60
C LYS A 36 6.32 -9.03 -21.58
N GLY A 37 6.50 -7.76 -21.20
CA GLY A 37 5.43 -6.77 -21.08
C GLY A 37 4.48 -7.00 -19.89
N SER A 38 4.87 -7.82 -18.91
CA SER A 38 4.03 -8.18 -17.75
C SER A 38 4.18 -7.16 -16.61
N PHE A 39 3.80 -5.91 -16.86
CA PHE A 39 4.03 -4.80 -15.91
C PHE A 39 3.20 -4.88 -14.63
N GLN A 40 1.99 -5.44 -14.71
CA GLN A 40 1.09 -5.51 -13.56
C GLN A 40 1.69 -6.31 -12.38
N SER A 41 2.39 -7.39 -12.70
CA SER A 41 3.04 -8.26 -11.71
C SER A 41 4.27 -7.63 -11.04
N ILE A 42 4.87 -6.60 -11.65
CA ILE A 42 6.05 -5.93 -11.09
C ILE A 42 5.68 -5.22 -9.78
N LYS A 43 4.51 -4.58 -9.70
CA LYS A 43 4.06 -3.87 -8.48
C LYS A 43 3.91 -4.83 -7.30
N GLU A 44 3.38 -6.03 -7.54
CA GLU A 44 3.24 -7.07 -6.50
C GLU A 44 4.60 -7.57 -6.00
N ILE A 45 5.57 -7.76 -6.90
CA ILE A 45 6.91 -8.18 -6.53
C ILE A 45 7.61 -7.10 -5.71
N MET A 46 7.50 -5.83 -6.12
CA MET A 46 8.03 -4.71 -5.35
C MET A 46 7.45 -4.68 -3.94
N ALA A 47 6.13 -4.84 -3.81
CA ALA A 47 5.45 -4.82 -2.53
C ALA A 47 5.93 -5.94 -1.58
N LYS A 48 6.22 -7.14 -2.12
CA LYS A 48 6.76 -8.29 -1.37
C LYS A 48 8.26 -8.18 -1.10
N SER A 49 9.01 -7.50 -1.96
CA SER A 49 10.48 -7.42 -1.93
C SER A 49 11.01 -6.26 -1.10
N ARG A 50 10.27 -5.83 -0.07
CA ARG A 50 10.66 -4.70 0.76
C ARG A 50 11.96 -4.93 1.54
N GLU A 51 12.20 -6.16 1.96
CA GLU A 51 13.44 -6.58 2.63
C GLU A 51 14.66 -6.50 1.70
N LEU A 52 14.46 -6.63 0.39
CA LEU A 52 15.51 -6.45 -0.62
C LEU A 52 15.79 -4.97 -0.92
N GLY A 53 15.09 -4.05 -0.27
CA GLY A 53 15.23 -2.60 -0.46
C GLY A 53 14.36 -2.03 -1.59
N MET A 54 13.40 -2.80 -2.12
CA MET A 54 12.36 -2.24 -2.98
C MET A 54 11.29 -1.53 -2.14
N CYS A 55 10.61 -0.57 -2.73
CA CYS A 55 9.52 0.14 -2.08
C CYS A 55 8.58 0.66 -3.14
N THR A 56 7.27 0.49 -2.99
CA THR A 56 6.27 1.12 -3.88
C THR A 56 5.90 2.51 -3.37
N PHE A 57 5.34 3.36 -4.24
CA PHE A 57 4.83 4.67 -3.80
C PHE A 57 3.80 4.57 -2.66
N ASP A 58 2.83 3.67 -2.76
CA ASP A 58 1.78 3.51 -1.74
C ASP A 58 2.37 3.13 -0.37
N GLN A 59 3.41 2.30 -0.37
CA GLN A 59 4.17 1.95 0.83
C GLN A 59 4.91 3.16 1.41
N ALA A 60 5.60 3.94 0.57
CA ALA A 60 6.29 5.16 1.02
C ALA A 60 5.32 6.21 1.58
N LEU A 61 4.15 6.38 0.96
CA LEU A 61 3.10 7.29 1.43
C LEU A 61 2.48 6.84 2.74
N PHE A 62 2.25 5.53 2.90
CA PHE A 62 1.81 4.95 4.17
C PHE A 62 2.80 5.29 5.28
N ASP A 63 4.10 5.08 5.05
CA ASP A 63 5.13 5.36 6.04
C ASP A 63 5.20 6.86 6.40
N LEU A 64 5.12 7.75 5.41
CA LEU A 64 5.10 9.19 5.65
C LEU A 64 3.87 9.62 6.46
N TYR A 65 2.71 9.02 6.19
CA TYR A 65 1.48 9.30 6.93
C TYR A 65 1.56 8.79 8.38
N ASP A 66 2.00 7.53 8.56
CA ASP A 66 2.06 6.89 9.87
C ASP A 66 3.09 7.55 10.79
N ASN A 67 4.16 8.11 10.21
CA ASN A 67 5.16 8.91 10.93
C ASN A 67 4.75 10.38 11.16
N GLY A 68 3.55 10.80 10.74
CA GLY A 68 3.05 12.14 10.99
C GLY A 68 3.64 13.24 10.08
N HIS A 69 4.24 12.88 8.95
CA HIS A 69 4.85 13.85 8.05
C HIS A 69 3.85 14.47 7.07
N ILE A 70 2.85 13.71 6.62
CA ILE A 70 1.84 14.15 5.66
C ILE A 70 0.44 13.89 6.21
N SER A 71 -0.54 14.67 5.76
CA SER A 71 -1.94 14.46 6.14
C SER A 71 -2.54 13.24 5.44
N TYR A 72 -3.64 12.72 5.98
CA TYR A 72 -4.37 11.60 5.38
C TYR A 72 -4.86 11.92 3.96
N GLU A 73 -5.36 13.15 3.76
CA GLU A 73 -5.82 13.62 2.47
C GLU A 73 -4.68 13.68 1.45
N GLU A 74 -3.51 14.20 1.86
CA GLU A 74 -2.34 14.27 0.98
C GLU A 74 -1.79 12.88 0.64
N ALA A 75 -1.83 11.94 1.59
CA ALA A 75 -1.45 10.55 1.33
C ALA A 75 -2.37 9.90 0.27
N LEU A 76 -3.69 10.06 0.38
CA LEU A 76 -4.64 9.51 -0.59
C LEU A 76 -4.58 10.20 -1.95
N ARG A 77 -4.45 11.54 -1.97
CA ARG A 77 -4.35 12.34 -3.20
C ARG A 77 -3.15 11.93 -4.05
N ASN A 78 -2.06 11.55 -3.40
CA ASN A 78 -0.81 11.17 -4.04
C ASN A 78 -0.65 9.65 -4.18
N SER A 79 -1.63 8.84 -3.83
CA SER A 79 -1.54 7.37 -3.95
C SER A 79 -1.89 6.91 -5.35
N ASP A 80 -1.20 5.89 -5.83
CA ASP A 80 -1.56 5.25 -7.11
C ASP A 80 -2.77 4.32 -6.92
N SER A 81 -3.11 3.96 -5.68
CA SER A 81 -4.21 3.07 -5.33
C SER A 81 -4.85 3.49 -4.00
N ALA A 82 -5.61 4.59 -4.04
CA ALA A 82 -6.20 5.23 -2.85
C ALA A 82 -7.03 4.27 -1.97
N ASN A 83 -7.76 3.33 -2.58
CA ASN A 83 -8.53 2.33 -1.84
C ASN A 83 -7.64 1.36 -1.06
N GLU A 84 -6.57 0.88 -1.67
CA GLU A 84 -5.60 -0.03 -1.04
C GLU A 84 -4.85 0.69 0.09
N LEU A 85 -4.42 1.94 -0.15
CA LEU A 85 -3.77 2.74 0.88
C LEU A 85 -4.70 3.01 2.06
N ARG A 86 -5.97 3.34 1.82
CA ARG A 86 -6.99 3.51 2.88
C ARG A 86 -7.14 2.23 3.71
N LEU A 87 -7.24 1.08 3.07
CA LEU A 87 -7.34 -0.21 3.75
C LEU A 87 -6.08 -0.49 4.59
N ASN A 88 -4.90 -0.27 4.03
CA ASN A 88 -3.63 -0.45 4.73
C ASN A 88 -3.50 0.47 5.94
N ILE A 89 -3.91 1.74 5.84
CA ILE A 89 -3.95 2.67 6.98
C ILE A 89 -4.86 2.16 8.09
N LYS A 90 -6.03 1.60 7.73
CA LYS A 90 -6.98 1.07 8.72
C LYS A 90 -6.48 -0.20 9.41
N LEU A 91 -5.85 -1.11 8.67
CA LEU A 91 -5.42 -2.42 9.19
C LEU A 91 -4.06 -2.38 9.90
N ARG A 92 -3.13 -1.56 9.40
CA ARG A 92 -1.72 -1.57 9.83
C ARG A 92 -1.23 -0.25 10.41
N GLY A 93 -1.95 0.85 10.19
CA GLY A 93 -1.53 2.18 10.63
C GLY A 93 -1.62 2.32 12.14
N LYS A 94 -0.53 2.80 12.77
CA LYS A 94 -0.50 3.19 14.18
C LYS A 94 -1.36 4.43 14.40
N ARG A 95 -1.35 5.35 13.43
CA ARG A 95 -2.13 6.59 13.46
C ARG A 95 -3.63 6.37 13.22
N GLY A 96 -4.00 5.27 12.56
CA GLY A 96 -5.39 4.97 12.18
C GLY A 96 -5.96 5.98 11.17
N GLN A 97 -7.26 5.92 10.92
CA GLN A 97 -7.95 6.87 10.04
C GLN A 97 -8.42 8.09 10.84
N PRO A 98 -8.27 9.34 10.34
CA PRO A 98 -8.81 10.50 11.05
C PRO A 98 -10.34 10.43 11.11
N GLY A 99 -10.89 10.49 12.33
CA GLY A 99 -12.34 10.41 12.58
C GLY A 99 -12.93 9.00 12.54
N GLY A 100 -12.13 7.95 12.32
CA GLY A 100 -12.57 6.57 12.41
C GLY A 100 -12.62 6.10 13.86
N SER A 101 -13.82 5.86 14.39
CA SER A 101 -13.98 5.15 15.65
C SER A 101 -13.19 3.84 15.58
N ARG A 102 -12.35 3.58 16.58
CA ARG A 102 -11.56 2.36 16.75
C ARG A 102 -12.46 1.17 17.11
N GLY A 103 -13.65 1.09 16.52
CA GLY A 103 -14.60 0.00 16.67
C GLY A 103 -14.08 -1.20 15.89
N GLY A 104 -13.62 -2.20 16.63
CA GLY A 104 -13.12 -3.46 16.08
C GLY A 104 -14.10 -4.05 15.07
N MET A 105 -13.66 -4.21 13.83
CA MET A 105 -14.27 -5.17 12.92
C MET A 105 -13.76 -6.54 13.35
N SER A 106 -14.52 -7.21 14.23
CA SER A 106 -14.45 -8.66 14.34
C SER A 106 -14.97 -9.22 13.02
N LEU A 107 -14.11 -9.84 12.24
CA LEU A 107 -14.49 -10.58 11.04
C LEU A 107 -15.13 -11.88 11.51
N GLU A 108 -16.45 -11.88 11.69
CA GLU A 108 -17.21 -13.13 11.79
C GLU A 108 -17.34 -13.70 10.38
N LEU A 109 -16.63 -14.82 10.13
CA LEU A 109 -16.83 -15.60 8.92
C LEU A 109 -18.20 -16.29 9.04
N ASP A 110 -19.13 -15.92 8.16
CA ASP A 110 -20.36 -16.66 7.95
C ASP A 110 -19.98 -18.11 7.62
N LYS A 111 -20.36 -19.04 8.51
CA LYS A 111 -20.34 -20.47 8.21
C LYS A 111 -21.40 -20.72 7.14
N GLU A 112 -20.95 -20.98 5.92
CA GLU A 112 -21.79 -21.49 4.85
C GLU A 112 -22.53 -22.76 5.35
N GLN A 113 -23.86 -22.74 5.21
CA GLN A 113 -24.72 -23.89 5.47
C GLN A 113 -24.46 -24.95 4.40
N GLU A 114 -23.83 -26.06 4.77
CA GLU A 114 -23.89 -27.29 3.99
C GLU A 114 -25.33 -27.82 4.04
N SER A 115 -26.02 -27.74 2.90
CA SER A 115 -27.26 -28.46 2.65
C SER A 115 -26.94 -29.95 2.49
N GLU A 116 -27.18 -30.74 3.53
CA GLU A 116 -27.30 -32.19 3.38
C GLU A 116 -28.68 -32.52 2.81
N GLU A 117 -28.74 -32.78 1.50
CA GLU A 117 -29.78 -33.63 0.92
C GLU A 117 -29.58 -35.05 1.48
N VAL A 118 -30.52 -35.53 2.31
CA VAL A 118 -30.65 -36.97 2.58
C VAL A 118 -32.01 -37.43 2.10
N GLU A 119 -31.91 -38.10 0.96
CA GLU A 119 -32.83 -39.03 0.31
C GLU A 119 -33.67 -39.86 1.31
N LYS A 120 -34.98 -39.92 1.06
CA LYS A 120 -35.86 -41.01 1.51
C LYS A 120 -36.74 -41.46 0.36
#